data_AF-D2UXL7-F1
#
_entry.id   AF-D2UXL7-F1
#
_cell.length_a   1.000
_cell.length_b   1.000
_cell.length_c   1.000
_cell.angle_alpha   90.00
_cell.angle_beta   90.00
_cell.angle_gamma   90.00
#
_symmetry.space_group_name_H-M   'P 1'
#
loop_
_entity.id
_entity.type
_entity.pdbx_description
1 polymer ?
#
loop_
_entity_poly.entity_id
_entity_poly.type
_entity_poly.pdbx_seq_one_letter_code
_entity_poly.pdbx_strand_id
1 'polypeptide(L)'
;MSKVMFKTLQQHGSQSTFNFFTFNNLWVYILSFCFGFSMFFFAGYHFKLIICNTTTIESLDKERRLYEQHHCEAPYDIGVLRNIKSILGDNPILWLSPFHIDYEGDGCHYPLKSSNNYEVVASVDN
;
A
#
# COMPACT_ATOMS: atom_id res chain seq x y z
N MET A 1 24.78 43.79 39.26
CA MET A 1 25.03 42.67 38.32
C MET A 1 25.86 43.19 37.14
N SER A 2 26.99 42.55 36.83
CA SER A 2 27.83 42.95 35.68
C SER A 2 27.11 42.64 34.36
N LYS A 3 27.24 43.52 33.36
CA LYS A 3 26.74 43.30 31.99
C LYS A 3 27.25 41.99 31.38
N VAL A 4 28.41 41.51 31.84
CA VAL A 4 29.00 40.22 31.43
C VAL A 4 28.14 39.05 31.93
N MET A 5 27.73 39.06 33.20
CA MET A 5 26.91 38.00 33.79
C MET A 5 25.53 37.90 33.10
N PHE A 6 24.94 39.04 32.75
CA PHE A 6 23.67 39.06 32.02
C PHE A 6 23.81 38.45 30.60
N LYS A 7 24.87 38.81 29.87
CA LYS A 7 25.16 38.21 28.55
C LYS A 7 25.41 36.70 28.64
N THR A 8 26.14 36.24 29.65
CA THR A 8 26.37 34.80 29.87
C THR A 8 25.07 34.04 30.14
N LEU A 9 24.18 34.58 30.97
CA LEU A 9 22.88 33.95 31.26
C LEU A 9 21.97 33.93 30.02
N GLN A 10 21.92 35.03 29.27
CA GLN A 10 21.15 35.10 28.02
C GLN A 10 21.69 34.11 26.97
N GLN A 11 23.02 34.02 26.84
CA GLN A 11 23.66 33.06 25.93
C GLN A 11 23.37 31.62 26.37
N HIS A 12 23.45 31.30 27.67
CA HIS A 12 23.14 29.97 28.16
C HIS A 12 21.66 29.58 27.94
N GLY A 13 20.73 30.51 28.16
CA GLY A 13 19.30 30.30 27.87
C GLY A 13 18.99 30.16 26.38
N SER A 14 19.69 30.89 25.52
CA SER A 14 19.58 30.75 24.07
C SER A 14 20.17 29.43 23.57
N GLN A 15 21.28 28.97 24.14
CA GLN A 15 21.89 27.69 23.76
C GLN A 15 21.05 26.50 24.23
N SER A 16 20.48 26.55 25.42
CA SER A 16 19.61 25.47 25.92
C SER A 16 18.33 25.33 25.10
N THR A 17 17.70 26.45 24.72
CA THR A 17 16.52 26.44 23.84
C THR A 17 16.86 25.96 22.44
N PHE A 18 17.97 26.42 21.84
CA PHE A 18 18.45 25.93 20.54
C PHE A 18 18.74 24.42 20.54
N ASN A 19 19.38 23.91 21.60
CA ASN A 19 19.64 22.48 21.77
C ASN A 19 18.33 21.66 21.89
N PHE A 20 17.34 22.17 22.63
CA PHE A 20 16.02 21.52 22.75
C PHE A 20 15.28 21.47 21.41
N PHE A 21 15.22 22.58 20.67
CA PHE A 21 14.57 22.62 19.35
C PHE A 21 15.25 21.71 18.35
N THR A 22 16.59 21.71 18.31
CA THR A 22 17.36 20.85 17.42
C THR A 22 17.15 19.37 17.73
N PHE A 23 17.13 19.01 19.02
CA PHE A 23 16.84 17.65 19.46
C PHE A 23 15.42 17.21 19.07
N ASN A 24 14.41 18.04 19.34
CA ASN A 24 13.03 17.74 18.97
C ASN A 24 12.87 17.55 17.45
N ASN A 25 13.46 18.44 16.66
CA ASN A 25 13.42 18.36 15.21
C ASN A 25 14.08 17.07 14.68
N LEU A 26 15.20 16.67 15.28
CA LEU A 26 15.86 15.40 14.96
C LEU A 26 14.93 14.19 15.21
N TRP A 27 14.23 14.17 16.35
CA TRP A 27 13.27 13.10 16.65
C TRP A 27 12.12 13.04 15.66
N VAL A 28 11.56 14.18 15.29
CA VAL A 28 10.49 14.24 14.28
C VAL A 28 10.95 13.65 12.96
N TYR A 29 12.18 13.94 12.52
CA TYR A 29 12.71 13.34 11.29
C TYR A 29 12.93 11.84 11.40
N ILE A 30 13.47 11.35 12.52
CA ILE A 30 13.67 9.92 12.75
C ILE A 30 12.33 9.18 12.70
N LEU A 31 11.33 9.67 13.45
CA LEU A 31 9.99 9.06 13.48
C LEU A 31 9.31 9.11 12.11
N SER A 32 9.39 10.25 11.42
CA SER A 32 8.82 10.40 10.07
C SER A 32 9.48 9.45 9.07
N PHE A 33 10.80 9.27 9.15
CA PHE A 33 11.53 8.35 8.30
C PHE A 33 11.13 6.90 8.57
N CYS A 34 11.13 6.47 9.84
CA CYS A 34 10.74 5.10 10.20
C CYS A 34 9.30 4.78 9.77
N PHE A 35 8.37 5.69 10.04
CA PHE A 35 6.98 5.52 9.65
C PHE A 35 6.80 5.54 8.13
N GLY A 36 7.40 6.51 7.44
CA GLY A 36 7.34 6.62 5.98
C GLY A 36 7.95 5.39 5.29
N PHE A 37 9.07 4.88 5.80
CA PHE A 37 9.71 3.67 5.30
C PHE A 37 8.81 2.43 5.48
N SER A 38 8.19 2.28 6.65
CA SER A 38 7.24 1.19 6.90
C SER A 38 6.02 1.27 5.97
N MET A 39 5.43 2.46 5.84
CA MET A 39 4.29 2.70 4.95
C MET A 39 4.64 2.47 3.48
N PHE A 40 5.88 2.74 3.06
CA PHE A 40 6.32 2.49 1.69
C PHE A 40 6.25 0.99 1.33
N PHE A 41 6.77 0.10 2.18
CA PHE A 41 6.66 -1.35 1.93
C PHE A 41 5.23 -1.85 2.01
N PHE A 42 4.46 -1.35 3.00
CA PHE A 42 3.06 -1.71 3.15
C PHE A 42 2.25 -1.32 1.90
N ALA A 43 2.35 -0.06 1.47
CA ALA A 43 1.68 0.44 0.29
C ALA A 43 2.15 -0.29 -0.99
N GLY A 44 3.46 -0.55 -1.12
CA GLY A 44 4.01 -1.30 -2.25
C GLY A 44 3.46 -2.73 -2.35
N TYR A 45 3.35 -3.42 -1.22
CA TYR A 45 2.73 -4.74 -1.17
C TYR A 45 1.25 -4.68 -1.59
N HIS A 46 0.48 -3.73 -1.06
CA HIS A 46 -0.92 -3.56 -1.44
C HIS A 46 -1.11 -3.12 -2.90
N PHE A 47 -0.19 -2.33 -3.45
CA PHE A 47 -0.21 -1.98 -4.87
C PHE A 47 0.01 -3.19 -5.76
N LYS A 48 0.92 -4.11 -5.39
CA LYS A 48 1.10 -5.39 -6.06
C LYS A 48 -0.18 -6.24 -6.00
N LEU A 49 -0.88 -6.25 -4.86
CA LEU A 49 -2.15 -6.94 -4.70
C LEU A 49 -3.25 -6.40 -5.63
N ILE A 50 -3.37 -5.07 -5.73
CA ILE A 50 -4.29 -4.40 -6.67
C ILE A 50 -3.98 -4.78 -8.11
N ILE A 51 -2.70 -4.72 -8.51
CA ILE A 51 -2.27 -5.05 -9.88
C ILE A 51 -2.60 -6.50 -10.24
N CYS A 52 -2.51 -7.44 -9.30
CA CYS A 52 -2.80 -8.85 -9.52
C CYS A 52 -4.25 -9.25 -9.21
N ASN A 53 -5.11 -8.29 -8.84
CA ASN A 53 -6.47 -8.54 -8.35
C ASN A 53 -6.53 -9.69 -7.34
N THR A 54 -5.65 -9.65 -6.34
CA THR A 54 -5.52 -10.67 -5.29
C THR A 54 -5.59 -9.98 -3.94
N THR A 55 -6.36 -10.50 -3.01
CA THR A 55 -6.43 -9.98 -1.64
C THR A 55 -5.30 -10.51 -0.77
N THR A 56 -5.07 -9.90 0.40
CA THR A 56 -4.06 -10.38 1.35
C THR A 56 -4.36 -11.81 1.82
N ILE A 57 -5.63 -12.16 2.05
CA ILE A 57 -6.03 -13.51 2.50
C ILE A 57 -5.67 -14.53 1.43
N GLU A 58 -6.02 -14.26 0.17
CA GLU A 58 -5.69 -15.15 -0.94
C GLU A 58 -4.18 -15.29 -1.17
N SER A 59 -3.44 -14.21 -0.97
CA SER A 59 -1.97 -14.24 -1.02
C SER A 59 -1.37 -15.04 0.14
N LEU A 60 -2.03 -15.14 1.29
CA LEU A 60 -1.55 -15.90 2.44
C LEU A 60 -2.06 -17.34 2.48
N ASP A 61 -3.07 -17.66 1.69
CA ASP A 61 -3.65 -18.99 1.63
C ASP A 61 -2.70 -19.99 0.93
N LYS A 62 -1.98 -20.74 1.76
CA LYS A 62 -0.97 -21.71 1.31
C LYS A 62 -1.60 -22.93 0.64
N GLU A 63 -2.79 -23.36 1.07
CA GLU A 63 -3.47 -24.52 0.50
C GLU A 63 -3.96 -24.21 -0.91
N ARG A 64 -4.54 -23.02 -1.10
CA ARG A 64 -4.91 -22.53 -2.42
C ARG A 64 -3.71 -22.37 -3.35
N ARG A 65 -2.58 -21.84 -2.88
CA ARG A 65 -1.35 -21.74 -3.68
C ARG A 65 -0.84 -23.09 -4.17
N LEU A 66 -0.90 -24.13 -3.34
CA LEU A 66 -0.48 -25.49 -3.72
C LEU A 66 -1.43 -26.12 -4.75
N TYR A 67 -2.73 -25.85 -4.64
CA TYR A 67 -3.73 -26.27 -5.62
C TYR A 67 -3.61 -25.51 -6.95
N GLU A 68 -3.42 -24.19 -6.88
CA GLU A 68 -3.31 -23.29 -8.03
C GLU A 68 -1.96 -23.39 -8.76
N GLN A 69 -0.89 -23.88 -8.12
CA GLN A 69 0.38 -24.19 -8.80
C GLN A 69 0.20 -25.14 -9.99
N HIS A 70 -0.89 -25.92 -10.01
CA HIS A 70 -1.26 -26.82 -11.09
C HIS A 70 -2.31 -26.25 -12.06
N HIS A 71 -2.94 -25.10 -11.76
CA HIS A 71 -4.11 -24.61 -12.51
C HIS A 71 -4.08 -23.10 -12.86
N CYS A 72 -3.86 -22.17 -11.91
CA CYS A 72 -3.74 -20.72 -12.15
C CYS A 72 -3.43 -19.93 -10.85
N GLU A 73 -2.27 -19.29 -10.73
CA GLU A 73 -1.86 -18.52 -9.51
C GLU A 73 -2.66 -17.24 -9.20
N ALA A 74 -3.50 -16.76 -10.13
CA ALA A 74 -4.31 -15.55 -9.97
C ALA A 74 -5.57 -15.60 -10.85
N PRO A 75 -6.66 -16.24 -10.39
CA PRO A 75 -7.84 -16.47 -11.22
C PRO A 75 -8.68 -15.21 -11.48
N TYR A 76 -8.55 -14.17 -10.66
CA TYR A 76 -9.24 -12.90 -10.83
C TYR A 76 -8.40 -11.86 -11.60
N ASP A 77 -7.17 -12.20 -11.99
CA ASP A 77 -6.33 -11.32 -12.78
C ASP A 77 -6.85 -11.23 -14.22
N ILE A 78 -7.55 -10.13 -14.53
CA ILE A 78 -8.14 -9.84 -15.83
C ILE A 78 -7.33 -8.79 -16.61
N GLY A 79 -6.10 -8.50 -16.15
CA GLY A 79 -5.16 -7.53 -16.72
C GLY A 79 -5.04 -6.25 -15.88
N VAL A 80 -3.81 -5.73 -15.78
CA VAL A 80 -3.42 -4.63 -14.86
C VAL A 80 -4.40 -3.44 -14.87
N LEU A 81 -4.73 -2.91 -16.05
CA LEU A 81 -5.62 -1.74 -16.16
C LEU A 81 -7.04 -2.06 -15.66
N ARG A 82 -7.54 -3.26 -15.98
CA ARG A 82 -8.88 -3.69 -15.57
C ARG A 82 -8.94 -3.99 -14.08
N ASN A 83 -7.88 -4.57 -13.52
CA ASN A 83 -7.75 -4.82 -12.08
C ASN A 83 -7.72 -3.52 -11.27
N ILE A 84 -7.01 -2.49 -11.77
CA ILE A 84 -6.98 -1.19 -11.10
C ILE A 84 -8.36 -0.52 -11.18
N LYS A 85 -8.99 -0.55 -12.36
CA LYS A 85 -10.34 0.01 -12.57
C LYS A 85 -11.41 -0.65 -11.72
N SER A 86 -11.37 -1.97 -11.54
CA SER A 86 -12.35 -2.68 -10.71
C SER A 86 -12.30 -2.27 -9.24
N ILE A 87 -11.19 -1.67 -8.78
CA ILE A 87 -10.98 -1.27 -7.39
C ILE A 87 -11.11 0.25 -7.20
N LEU A 88 -10.51 1.04 -8.10
CA LEU A 88 -10.45 2.51 -8.00
C LEU A 88 -11.48 3.24 -8.86
N GLY A 89 -12.23 2.51 -9.69
CA GLY A 89 -13.19 3.04 -10.63
C GLY A 89 -12.59 3.48 -11.97
N ASP A 90 -13.45 3.90 -12.87
CA ASP A 90 -13.09 4.19 -14.26
C ASP A 90 -12.32 5.51 -14.46
N ASN A 91 -12.42 6.44 -13.50
CA ASN A 91 -11.87 7.78 -13.62
C ASN A 91 -10.53 7.93 -12.88
N PRO A 92 -9.38 8.01 -13.59
CA PRO A 92 -8.06 8.11 -12.96
C PRO A 92 -7.83 9.38 -12.14
N ILE A 93 -8.55 10.46 -12.47
CA ILE A 93 -8.45 11.73 -11.73
C ILE A 93 -9.00 11.56 -10.31
N LEU A 94 -9.94 10.64 -10.13
CA LEU A 94 -10.62 10.39 -8.86
C LEU A 94 -9.96 9.30 -8.02
N TRP A 95 -8.95 8.60 -8.53
CA TRP A 95 -8.27 7.51 -7.81
C TRP A 95 -7.59 7.95 -6.50
N LEU A 96 -7.21 9.23 -6.39
CA LEU A 96 -6.63 9.81 -5.18
C LEU A 96 -7.66 10.47 -4.26
N SER A 97 -8.93 10.50 -4.67
CA SER A 97 -10.01 11.10 -3.90
C SER A 97 -10.64 10.08 -2.97
N PRO A 98 -10.69 10.32 -1.64
CA PRO A 98 -11.36 9.42 -0.70
C PRO A 98 -12.90 9.50 -0.79
N PHE A 99 -13.44 10.38 -1.63
CA PHE A 99 -14.87 10.65 -1.75
C PHE A 99 -15.49 10.06 -3.03
N HIS A 100 -14.73 9.30 -3.80
CA HIS A 100 -15.23 8.64 -5.00
C HIS A 100 -15.72 7.24 -4.67
N ILE A 101 -17.00 6.99 -4.94
CA ILE A 101 -17.68 5.70 -4.75
C ILE A 101 -18.17 5.29 -6.13
N ASP A 102 -17.28 4.73 -6.94
CA ASP A 102 -17.65 4.08 -8.20
C ASP A 102 -17.00 2.70 -8.20
N TYR A 103 -17.52 1.84 -7.32
CA TYR A 103 -17.08 0.46 -7.20
C TYR A 103 -17.81 -0.37 -8.25
N GLU A 104 -17.07 -0.99 -9.16
CA GLU A 104 -17.64 -1.97 -10.08
C GLU A 104 -17.93 -3.29 -9.35
N GLY A 105 -19.15 -3.82 -9.50
CA GLY A 105 -19.54 -5.15 -9.01
C GLY A 105 -20.50 -5.16 -7.82
N ASP A 106 -20.95 -6.35 -7.46
CA ASP A 106 -21.90 -6.60 -6.36
C ASP A 106 -21.25 -7.14 -5.08
N GLY A 107 -19.92 -7.33 -5.11
CA GLY A 107 -19.13 -7.92 -4.02
C GLY A 107 -19.34 -9.43 -3.83
N CYS A 108 -20.14 -10.07 -4.68
CA CYS A 108 -20.45 -11.50 -4.62
C CYS A 108 -19.92 -12.24 -5.85
N HIS A 109 -19.85 -11.56 -7.00
CA HIS A 109 -19.41 -12.11 -8.27
C HIS A 109 -18.23 -11.30 -8.81
N TYR A 110 -17.17 -12.02 -9.18
CA TYR A 110 -15.95 -11.44 -9.72
C TYR A 110 -15.62 -12.05 -11.08
N PRO A 111 -15.16 -11.24 -12.06
CA PRO A 111 -14.77 -11.74 -13.37
C PRO A 111 -13.54 -12.64 -13.25
N LEU A 112 -13.62 -13.81 -13.86
CA LEU A 112 -12.49 -14.73 -13.94
C LEU A 112 -11.63 -14.39 -15.16
N LYS A 113 -10.32 -14.65 -15.03
CA LYS A 113 -9.38 -14.67 -16.13
C LYS A 113 -9.89 -15.65 -17.18
N SER A 114 -10.31 -15.16 -18.35
CA SER A 114 -10.79 -16.04 -19.43
C SER A 114 -9.67 -17.00 -19.81
N SER A 115 -9.91 -18.30 -19.69
CA SER A 115 -9.03 -19.27 -20.31
C SER A 115 -9.73 -19.90 -21.48
N ASN A 116 -9.16 -19.56 -22.61
CA ASN A 116 -9.35 -20.32 -23.81
C ASN A 116 -8.58 -21.67 -23.76
N ASN A 117 -8.01 -22.07 -22.60
CA ASN A 117 -7.14 -23.23 -22.44
C ASN A 117 -7.65 -24.31 -21.45
N TYR A 118 -8.71 -24.10 -20.65
CA TYR A 118 -9.28 -25.17 -19.81
C TYR A 118 -10.44 -25.94 -20.44
N GLU A 119 -11.10 -25.39 -21.46
CA GLU A 119 -12.13 -26.13 -22.21
C GLU A 119 -11.54 -27.37 -22.91
N VAL A 120 -10.26 -27.32 -23.32
CA VAL A 120 -9.61 -28.44 -24.02
C VAL A 120 -9.25 -29.60 -23.08
N VAL A 121 -9.06 -29.35 -21.78
CA VAL A 121 -8.69 -30.41 -20.82
C VAL A 121 -9.93 -31.05 -20.21
N ALA A 122 -10.98 -30.27 -19.93
CA ALA A 122 -12.24 -30.80 -19.39
C ALA A 122 -13.06 -31.61 -20.43
N SER A 123 -12.80 -31.46 -21.73
CA SER A 123 -13.45 -32.23 -22.79
C SER A 123 -12.75 -33.56 -23.12
N VAL A 124 -11.59 -33.85 -22.54
CA VAL A 124 -10.85 -35.10 -22.79
C VAL A 124 -11.23 -36.20 -21.80
N ASP A 125 -11.87 -35.83 -20.69
CA ASP A 125 -12.25 -36.75 -19.61
C ASP A 125 -13.76 -37.13 -19.62
N ASN A 126 -14.45 -36.99 -20.75
CA ASN A 126 -15.86 -37.41 -20.91
C ASN A 126 -16.06 -38.37 -22.09
#